data_AF-A0A3A5AXA2-F1
#
_entry.id   AF-A0A3A5AXA2-F1
#
_cell.length_a   1.000
_cell.length_b   1.000
_cell.length_c   1.000
_cell.angle_alpha   90.00
_cell.angle_beta   90.00
_cell.angle_gamma   90.00
#
_symmetry.space_group_name_H-M   'P 1'
#
loop_
_entity.id
_entity.type
_entity.pdbx_description
1 polymer ?
#
loop_
_entity_poly.entity_id
_entity_poly.type
_entity_poly.pdbx_seq_one_letter_code
_entity_poly.pdbx_strand_id
1 'polypeptide(L)'
;MKIWDANLQALKARDRAGDLLPDLPAGPPAAHRVTLVPGPCPTLQVPGAKGRPVTLHSPREAWKEAEALAARAPVTPSRPLLALGLGLGYHLLKLLPRLAPEQPLVVVEQDPEILWAALQSLDLTPLLARPRTVLVVHPDALQTVSHLQTRLHLGNGGGVPLLWGHPASLRAANGFYEEVIAAFQTPRAVPPRSCGLKKESLRVLVVNSDYFLIPEASRAFKQLGHEPEIITFDKRRDNPEEVLHRILQRVVDFPPDLVFTANHLGFDREGLLAEALNRLRLPSVSWYVDSPAIILNLYAGPKSDLSSIFVWDPTYVPEVKALGFTQVFTLPLATDPGVFYPRPGAELSRWRTPVSFVGNSLIGSVAAKLERLPSSPEFLEMFRQLQEAFQAHPFRRLDLLLAEQGLAEHPLIRQLTINQWTDLEAGIIWAATRNYRLKCVRQLAPFKPTIYGDSGWGEMVAAPFRLRSEVNYYSDLPAIYGATAVNFNATSMQMKAAVNQRVFDVPAAGGFLLTDFKEQLTEVLEPGKETVCYHHPEEIPGLARFYLDRPEARRRIVERGRARILREHTYRHRIQEMLAVLRRNI
;
A
#
# COMPACT_ATOMS: atom_id res chain seq x y z
N MET A 1 -33.59 24.10 -39.05
CA MET A 1 -32.51 24.29 -38.06
C MET A 1 -31.20 23.96 -38.76
N LYS A 2 -30.14 24.78 -38.66
CA LYS A 2 -28.85 24.41 -39.26
C LYS A 2 -28.35 23.13 -38.59
N ILE A 3 -27.63 22.26 -39.31
CA ILE A 3 -27.12 20.97 -38.79
C ILE A 3 -26.37 21.15 -37.46
N TRP A 4 -25.53 22.20 -37.37
CA TRP A 4 -24.86 22.60 -36.14
C TRP A 4 -25.82 22.81 -34.96
N ASP A 5 -26.86 23.63 -35.15
CA ASP A 5 -27.81 23.97 -34.10
C ASP A 5 -28.56 22.72 -33.61
N ALA A 6 -28.93 21.83 -34.54
CA ALA A 6 -29.60 20.58 -34.25
C ALA A 6 -28.74 19.65 -33.39
N ASN A 7 -27.50 19.45 -33.81
CA ASN A 7 -26.54 18.61 -33.08
C ASN A 7 -26.18 19.22 -31.72
N LEU A 8 -25.98 20.53 -31.65
CA LEU A 8 -25.66 21.21 -30.40
C LEU A 8 -26.83 21.13 -29.42
N GLN A 9 -28.07 21.23 -29.89
CA GLN A 9 -29.26 21.03 -29.06
C GLN A 9 -29.33 19.58 -28.55
N ALA A 10 -29.11 18.58 -29.41
CA ALA A 10 -29.09 17.18 -28.99
C ALA A 10 -27.96 16.88 -27.98
N LEU A 11 -26.77 17.45 -28.18
CA LEU A 11 -25.63 17.32 -27.27
C LEU A 11 -25.85 18.01 -25.92
N LYS A 12 -26.63 19.10 -25.88
CA LYS A 12 -27.01 19.78 -24.63
C LYS A 12 -28.15 19.06 -23.90
N ALA A 13 -29.03 18.39 -24.63
CA ALA A 13 -30.19 17.71 -24.07
C ALA A 13 -29.90 16.30 -23.53
N ARG A 14 -28.75 15.70 -23.88
CA ARG A 14 -28.38 14.35 -23.40
C ARG A 14 -27.92 14.37 -21.94
N ASP A 15 -28.04 13.23 -21.27
CA ASP A 15 -27.29 12.97 -20.04
C ASP A 15 -25.79 12.94 -20.36
N ARG A 16 -25.05 13.84 -19.73
CA ARG A 16 -23.60 14.00 -19.90
C ARG A 16 -22.82 13.32 -18.79
N ALA A 17 -23.47 12.53 -17.93
CA ALA A 17 -22.79 11.71 -16.94
C ALA A 17 -21.79 10.77 -17.63
N GLY A 18 -20.50 11.05 -17.45
CA GLY A 18 -19.41 10.28 -18.03
C GLY A 18 -18.82 10.86 -19.33
N ASP A 19 -19.38 11.92 -19.92
CA ASP A 19 -18.73 12.62 -21.03
C ASP A 19 -17.46 13.33 -20.56
N LEU A 20 -16.45 13.36 -21.42
CA LEU A 20 -15.28 14.26 -21.31
C LEU A 20 -15.25 15.07 -22.60
N LEU A 21 -15.67 16.33 -22.54
CA LEU A 21 -15.82 17.17 -23.72
C LEU A 21 -15.05 18.47 -23.55
N PRO A 22 -14.46 19.01 -24.64
CA PRO A 22 -13.95 20.37 -24.65
C PRO A 22 -15.07 21.39 -24.48
N ASP A 23 -14.71 22.63 -24.19
CA ASP A 23 -15.67 23.74 -24.10
C ASP A 23 -16.48 23.87 -25.39
N LEU A 24 -17.81 23.86 -25.25
CA LEU A 24 -18.73 23.93 -26.38
C LEU A 24 -18.81 25.37 -26.92
N PRO A 25 -18.37 25.64 -28.16
CA PRO A 25 -18.44 26.98 -28.72
C PRO A 25 -19.90 27.38 -29.04
N ALA A 26 -20.18 28.68 -29.00
CA ALA A 26 -21.51 29.22 -29.26
C ALA A 26 -21.97 29.04 -30.73
N GLY A 27 -21.02 28.89 -31.65
CA GLY A 27 -21.22 28.63 -33.08
C GLY A 27 -20.07 27.79 -33.65
N PRO A 28 -20.13 27.38 -34.93
CA PRO A 28 -19.07 26.59 -35.55
C PRO A 28 -17.74 27.36 -35.52
N PRO A 29 -16.72 26.87 -34.80
CA PRO A 29 -15.43 27.55 -34.71
C PRO A 29 -14.66 27.38 -36.02
N ALA A 30 -13.73 28.31 -36.28
CA ALA A 30 -12.75 28.11 -37.34
C ALA A 30 -11.84 26.93 -36.97
N ALA A 31 -11.64 26.00 -37.90
CA ALA A 31 -10.69 24.91 -37.75
C ALA A 31 -9.28 25.38 -38.13
N HIS A 32 -8.29 25.10 -37.30
CA HIS A 32 -6.89 25.46 -37.52
C HIS A 32 -6.02 24.26 -37.87
N ARG A 33 -6.41 23.07 -37.43
CA ARG A 33 -5.66 21.81 -37.61
C ARG A 33 -6.31 20.90 -38.63
N VAL A 34 -7.63 20.97 -38.80
CA VAL A 34 -8.38 20.12 -39.72
C VAL A 34 -8.97 20.92 -40.88
N THR A 35 -9.12 20.29 -42.04
CA THR A 35 -9.71 20.92 -43.24
C THR A 35 -10.93 20.14 -43.68
N LEU A 36 -12.11 20.77 -43.63
CA LEU A 36 -13.33 20.22 -44.19
C LEU A 36 -13.28 20.33 -45.71
N VAL A 37 -13.37 19.20 -46.40
CA VAL A 37 -13.41 19.13 -47.86
C VAL A 37 -14.86 18.93 -48.29
N PRO A 38 -15.46 19.92 -48.99
CA PRO A 38 -16.85 19.81 -49.44
C PRO A 38 -16.98 18.81 -50.58
N GLY A 39 -18.17 18.24 -50.73
CA GLY A 39 -18.47 17.27 -51.77
C GLY A 39 -19.83 16.61 -51.54
N PRO A 40 -20.24 15.69 -52.43
CA PRO A 40 -21.49 14.93 -52.27
C PRO A 40 -21.48 14.09 -50.98
N CYS A 41 -20.30 13.70 -50.50
CA CYS A 41 -20.05 13.24 -49.15
C CYS A 41 -18.91 14.09 -48.57
N PRO A 42 -19.19 15.07 -47.69
CA PRO A 42 -18.12 15.86 -47.08
C PRO A 42 -17.15 14.95 -46.32
N THR A 43 -15.87 15.30 -46.37
CA THR A 43 -14.79 14.57 -45.68
C THR A 43 -13.88 15.53 -44.94
N LEU A 44 -13.04 14.99 -44.07
CA LEU A 44 -12.10 15.75 -43.25
C LEU A 44 -10.66 15.35 -43.60
N GLN A 45 -9.81 16.32 -43.88
CA GLN A 45 -8.37 16.14 -43.92
C GLN A 45 -7.77 16.56 -42.60
N VAL A 46 -6.98 15.69 -42.00
CA VAL A 46 -6.32 15.93 -40.72
C VAL A 46 -4.80 15.71 -40.84
N PRO A 47 -3.97 16.31 -39.98
CA PRO A 47 -2.54 16.08 -39.99
C PRO A 47 -2.27 14.61 -39.64
N GLY A 48 -1.55 13.89 -40.50
CA GLY A 48 -1.11 12.53 -40.21
C GLY A 48 0.31 12.47 -39.66
N ALA A 49 0.73 11.26 -39.27
CA ALA A 49 2.09 10.99 -38.86
C ALA A 49 3.10 11.46 -39.94
N LYS A 50 4.15 12.18 -39.53
CA LYS A 50 5.18 12.78 -40.41
C LYS A 50 4.69 13.91 -41.32
N GLY A 51 3.58 14.58 -40.98
CA GLY A 51 3.13 15.80 -41.65
C GLY A 51 2.38 15.61 -42.97
N ARG A 52 2.06 14.36 -43.35
CA ARG A 52 1.23 14.08 -44.52
C ARG A 52 -0.26 14.12 -44.14
N PRO A 53 -1.13 14.86 -44.87
CA PRO A 53 -2.54 14.90 -44.54
C PRO A 53 -3.21 13.53 -44.77
N VAL A 54 -4.07 13.14 -43.85
CA VAL A 54 -4.89 11.93 -43.92
C VAL A 54 -6.33 12.34 -44.16
N THR A 55 -6.94 11.78 -45.20
CA THR A 55 -8.37 11.95 -45.45
C THR A 55 -9.14 10.91 -44.64
N LEU A 56 -10.09 11.36 -43.81
CA LEU A 56 -10.80 10.51 -42.86
C LEU A 56 -11.91 9.67 -43.50
N HIS A 57 -12.54 10.14 -44.57
CA HIS A 57 -13.62 9.42 -45.27
C HIS A 57 -13.45 9.53 -46.78
N SER A 58 -13.89 8.53 -47.54
CA SER A 58 -13.93 8.62 -49.01
C SER A 58 -14.76 9.84 -49.47
N PRO A 59 -14.21 10.77 -50.27
CA PRO A 59 -14.95 11.93 -50.78
C PRO A 59 -16.15 11.58 -51.70
N ARG A 60 -16.21 10.33 -52.18
CA ARG A 60 -17.23 9.84 -53.12
C ARG A 60 -18.11 8.72 -52.55
N GLU A 61 -17.57 7.90 -51.65
CA GLU A 61 -18.20 6.67 -51.20
C GLU A 61 -18.25 6.55 -49.65
N ALA A 62 -18.22 7.66 -48.91
CA ALA A 62 -18.18 7.66 -47.43
C ALA A 62 -19.23 6.75 -46.79
N TRP A 63 -20.47 6.74 -47.31
CA TRP A 63 -21.55 5.89 -46.78
C TRP A 63 -21.34 4.39 -47.03
N LYS A 64 -20.74 4.02 -48.16
CA LYS A 64 -20.41 2.63 -48.51
C LYS A 64 -19.21 2.13 -47.69
N GLU A 65 -18.22 2.99 -47.49
CA GLU A 65 -17.11 2.73 -46.56
C GLU A 65 -17.61 2.53 -45.12
N ALA A 66 -18.50 3.42 -44.66
CA ALA A 66 -19.10 3.36 -43.35
C ALA A 66 -19.93 2.09 -43.12
N GLU A 67 -20.69 1.65 -44.13
CA GLU A 67 -21.45 0.40 -44.08
C GLU A 67 -20.52 -0.82 -43.97
N ALA A 68 -19.47 -0.88 -44.79
CA ALA A 68 -18.47 -1.95 -44.72
C ALA A 68 -17.75 -1.98 -43.37
N LEU A 69 -17.46 -0.81 -42.78
CA LEU A 69 -16.82 -0.71 -41.47
C LEU A 69 -17.77 -1.15 -40.34
N ALA A 70 -19.02 -0.66 -40.35
CA ALA A 70 -20.05 -1.04 -39.37
C ALA A 70 -20.36 -2.55 -39.43
N ALA A 71 -20.28 -3.16 -40.61
CA ALA A 71 -20.44 -4.61 -40.78
C ALA A 71 -19.45 -5.45 -39.98
N ARG A 72 -18.25 -4.90 -39.71
CA ARG A 72 -17.15 -5.55 -38.99
C ARG A 72 -17.09 -5.19 -37.51
N ALA A 73 -18.01 -4.37 -37.01
CA ALA A 73 -18.03 -3.97 -35.61
C ALA A 73 -18.35 -5.16 -34.70
N PRO A 74 -17.57 -5.39 -33.63
CA PRO A 74 -17.86 -6.40 -32.63
C PRO A 74 -19.03 -5.91 -31.75
N VAL A 75 -20.22 -6.48 -31.97
CA VAL A 75 -21.44 -6.06 -31.28
C VAL A 75 -21.89 -7.16 -30.32
N THR A 76 -21.99 -6.85 -29.02
CA THR A 76 -22.52 -7.78 -28.00
C THR A 76 -23.29 -7.00 -26.93
N PRO A 77 -24.51 -7.41 -26.54
CA PRO A 77 -25.30 -6.68 -25.54
C PRO A 77 -24.64 -6.56 -24.15
N SER A 78 -23.76 -7.51 -23.81
CA SER A 78 -23.15 -7.64 -22.48
C SER A 78 -21.85 -6.86 -22.28
N ARG A 79 -21.31 -6.21 -23.33
CA ARG A 79 -20.03 -5.48 -23.24
C ARG A 79 -20.11 -4.08 -23.83
N PRO A 80 -19.49 -3.08 -23.16
CA PRO A 80 -19.35 -1.75 -23.73
C PRO A 80 -18.49 -1.80 -25.00
N LEU A 81 -18.90 -1.05 -26.03
CA LEU A 81 -18.13 -0.88 -27.26
C LEU A 81 -17.41 0.45 -27.24
N LEU A 82 -16.08 0.41 -27.29
CA LEU A 82 -15.22 1.58 -27.39
C LEU A 82 -14.87 1.83 -28.87
N ALA A 83 -15.52 2.83 -29.46
CA ALA A 83 -15.31 3.27 -30.83
C ALA A 83 -14.20 4.33 -30.89
N LEU A 84 -13.07 3.97 -31.50
CA LEU A 84 -11.88 4.81 -31.58
C LEU A 84 -11.89 5.60 -32.89
N GLY A 85 -12.04 6.92 -32.78
CA GLY A 85 -12.16 7.84 -33.91
C GLY A 85 -13.62 8.17 -34.24
N LEU A 86 -13.96 9.44 -34.07
CA LEU A 86 -15.25 10.02 -34.44
C LEU A 86 -15.32 10.25 -35.95
N GLY A 87 -14.25 10.78 -36.54
CA GLY A 87 -14.27 11.27 -37.92
C GLY A 87 -15.39 12.30 -38.12
N LEU A 88 -16.22 12.16 -39.16
CA LEU A 88 -17.46 12.94 -39.30
C LEU A 88 -18.69 12.18 -38.77
N GLY A 89 -18.55 10.92 -38.35
CA GLY A 89 -19.63 10.11 -37.76
C GLY A 89 -20.35 9.14 -38.71
N TYR A 90 -20.00 9.05 -39.99
CA TYR A 90 -20.65 8.15 -40.96
C TYR A 90 -20.73 6.69 -40.47
N HIS A 91 -19.59 6.12 -40.02
CA HIS A 91 -19.51 4.74 -39.54
C HIS A 91 -20.28 4.51 -38.24
N LEU A 92 -20.34 5.53 -37.37
CA LEU A 92 -21.12 5.46 -36.13
C LEU A 92 -22.62 5.46 -36.45
N LEU A 93 -23.09 6.32 -37.36
CA LEU A 93 -24.49 6.34 -37.79
C LEU A 93 -24.92 5.02 -38.43
N LYS A 94 -24.03 4.38 -39.21
CA LYS A 94 -24.28 3.04 -39.77
C LYS A 94 -24.19 1.92 -38.73
N LEU A 95 -23.47 2.13 -37.63
CA LEU A 95 -23.39 1.19 -36.51
C LEU A 95 -24.67 1.20 -35.65
N LEU A 96 -25.33 2.36 -35.47
CA LEU A 96 -26.44 2.50 -34.52
C LEU A 96 -27.53 1.43 -34.65
N PRO A 97 -28.03 1.06 -35.85
CA PRO A 97 -29.09 0.06 -36.00
C PRO A 97 -28.66 -1.35 -35.56
N ARG A 98 -27.35 -1.60 -35.42
CA ARG A 98 -26.80 -2.89 -35.02
C ARG A 98 -26.64 -3.01 -33.51
N LEU A 99 -26.53 -1.89 -32.79
CA LEU A 99 -26.33 -1.89 -31.34
C LEU A 99 -27.65 -2.16 -30.62
N ALA A 100 -27.61 -3.01 -29.59
CA ALA A 100 -28.74 -3.11 -28.67
C ALA A 100 -28.96 -1.73 -28.00
N PRO A 101 -30.21 -1.31 -27.71
CA PRO A 101 -30.48 -0.03 -27.04
C PRO A 101 -29.71 0.15 -25.73
N GLU A 102 -29.54 -0.94 -24.98
CA GLU A 102 -28.88 -0.96 -23.67
C GLU A 102 -27.35 -1.11 -23.71
N GLN A 103 -26.78 -1.47 -24.88
CA GLN A 103 -25.34 -1.68 -25.00
C GLN A 103 -24.61 -0.33 -24.87
N PRO A 104 -23.66 -0.15 -23.94
CA PRO A 104 -22.93 1.11 -23.85
C PRO A 104 -22.05 1.33 -25.08
N LEU A 105 -22.08 2.55 -25.63
CA LEU A 105 -21.21 2.99 -26.72
C LEU A 105 -20.36 4.16 -26.22
N VAL A 106 -19.05 4.02 -26.25
CA VAL A 106 -18.13 5.09 -25.88
C VAL A 106 -17.34 5.49 -27.13
N VAL A 107 -17.45 6.75 -27.54
CA VAL A 107 -16.74 7.28 -28.71
C VAL A 107 -15.56 8.11 -28.22
N VAL A 108 -14.36 7.73 -28.64
CA VAL A 108 -13.11 8.40 -28.27
C VAL A 108 -12.57 9.17 -29.46
N GLU A 109 -12.25 10.44 -29.27
CA GLU A 109 -11.58 11.27 -30.27
C GLU A 109 -10.49 12.12 -29.62
N GLN A 110 -9.36 12.29 -30.31
CA GLN A 110 -8.25 13.08 -29.77
C GLN A 110 -8.46 14.58 -29.96
N ASP A 111 -8.94 14.99 -31.13
CA ASP A 111 -8.94 16.39 -31.53
C ASP A 111 -10.34 17.02 -31.42
N PRO A 112 -10.52 18.04 -30.55
CA PRO A 112 -11.75 18.83 -30.48
C PRO A 112 -12.23 19.37 -31.83
N GLU A 113 -11.33 19.74 -32.75
CA GLU A 113 -11.72 20.28 -34.05
C GLU A 113 -12.41 19.23 -34.95
N ILE A 114 -12.12 17.94 -34.75
CA ILE A 114 -12.82 16.85 -35.44
C ILE A 114 -14.27 16.78 -34.96
N LEU A 115 -14.50 16.93 -33.64
CA LEU A 115 -15.85 17.01 -33.08
C LEU A 115 -16.62 18.20 -33.65
N TRP A 116 -16.02 19.39 -33.69
CA TRP A 116 -16.66 20.57 -34.27
C TRP A 116 -16.97 20.38 -35.76
N ALA A 117 -16.04 19.81 -36.51
CA ALA A 117 -16.24 19.50 -37.92
C ALA A 117 -17.37 18.49 -38.14
N ALA A 118 -17.50 17.48 -37.29
CA ALA A 118 -18.58 16.50 -37.37
C ALA A 118 -19.94 17.14 -37.08
N LEU A 119 -20.03 17.95 -36.01
CA LEU A 119 -21.26 18.63 -35.59
C LEU A 119 -21.79 19.64 -36.63
N GLN A 120 -20.93 20.21 -37.48
CA GLN A 120 -21.38 21.12 -38.55
C GLN A 120 -21.70 20.41 -39.87
N SER A 121 -21.19 19.19 -40.08
CA SER A 121 -21.19 18.55 -41.41
C SER A 121 -22.23 17.46 -41.60
N LEU A 122 -22.55 16.71 -40.55
CA LEU A 122 -23.54 15.62 -40.61
C LEU A 122 -24.58 15.78 -39.52
N ASP A 123 -25.80 15.31 -39.78
CA ASP A 123 -26.80 15.15 -38.73
C ASP A 123 -26.40 13.97 -37.81
N LEU A 124 -25.87 14.32 -36.64
CA LEU A 124 -25.46 13.39 -35.59
C LEU A 124 -26.52 13.25 -34.50
N THR A 125 -27.68 13.89 -34.64
CA THR A 125 -28.75 13.80 -33.65
C THR A 125 -29.13 12.34 -33.30
N PRO A 126 -29.11 11.34 -34.21
CA PRO A 126 -29.37 9.95 -33.83
C PRO A 126 -28.29 9.34 -32.91
N LEU A 127 -27.03 9.71 -33.10
CA LEU A 127 -25.92 9.27 -32.23
C LEU A 127 -25.99 10.00 -30.88
N LEU A 128 -26.28 11.30 -30.92
CA LEU A 128 -26.28 12.18 -29.76
C LEU A 128 -27.47 11.92 -28.83
N ALA A 129 -28.64 11.60 -29.39
CA ALA A 129 -29.84 11.27 -28.63
C ALA A 129 -29.87 9.83 -28.11
N ARG A 130 -28.96 8.96 -28.57
CA ARG A 130 -28.95 7.55 -28.17
C ARG A 130 -28.58 7.41 -26.67
N PRO A 131 -29.41 6.74 -25.85
CA PRO A 131 -29.08 6.40 -24.46
C PRO A 131 -27.77 5.62 -24.35
N ARG A 132 -27.07 5.76 -23.21
CA ARG A 132 -25.80 5.06 -22.94
C ARG A 132 -24.74 5.23 -24.04
N THR A 133 -24.76 6.38 -24.67
CA THR A 133 -23.65 6.82 -25.52
C THR A 133 -22.83 7.83 -24.72
N VAL A 134 -21.51 7.73 -24.77
CA VAL A 134 -20.58 8.64 -24.07
C VAL A 134 -19.57 9.16 -25.08
N LEU A 135 -19.30 10.46 -25.04
CA LEU A 135 -18.28 11.10 -25.84
C LEU A 135 -17.08 11.45 -24.97
N VAL A 136 -15.91 10.97 -25.35
CA VAL A 136 -14.63 11.25 -24.69
C VAL A 136 -13.71 11.89 -25.72
N VAL A 137 -13.64 13.22 -25.69
CA VAL A 137 -12.88 14.04 -26.63
C VAL A 137 -11.81 14.82 -25.88
N HIS A 138 -10.56 14.37 -25.97
CA HIS A 138 -9.45 14.96 -25.22
C HIS A 138 -8.10 14.71 -25.91
N PRO A 139 -7.21 15.72 -26.01
CA PRO A 139 -5.95 15.59 -26.75
C PRO A 139 -4.90 14.69 -26.09
N ASP A 140 -4.99 14.52 -24.77
CA ASP A 140 -4.09 13.71 -23.94
C ASP A 140 -4.66 12.29 -23.75
N ALA A 141 -3.87 11.28 -24.14
CA ALA A 141 -4.24 9.86 -24.07
C ALA A 141 -4.30 9.33 -22.64
N LEU A 142 -3.44 9.80 -21.74
CA LEU A 142 -3.39 9.38 -20.34
C LEU A 142 -4.62 9.89 -19.58
N GLN A 143 -5.00 11.15 -19.81
CA GLN A 143 -6.26 11.71 -19.30
C GLN A 143 -7.49 10.98 -19.86
N THR A 144 -7.45 10.63 -21.15
CA THR A 144 -8.50 9.82 -21.79
C THR A 144 -8.63 8.46 -21.12
N VAL A 145 -7.53 7.72 -20.95
CA VAL A 145 -7.50 6.40 -20.30
C VAL A 145 -7.97 6.49 -18.85
N SER A 146 -7.46 7.47 -18.09
CA SER A 146 -7.86 7.70 -16.71
C SER A 146 -9.36 7.93 -16.58
N HIS A 147 -9.94 8.78 -17.43
CA HIS A 147 -11.38 9.02 -17.44
C HIS A 147 -12.18 7.76 -17.78
N LEU A 148 -11.75 7.00 -18.81
CA LEU A 148 -12.38 5.73 -19.19
C LEU A 148 -12.38 4.69 -18.05
N GLN A 149 -11.30 4.59 -17.28
CA GLN A 149 -11.17 3.61 -16.19
C GLN A 149 -11.85 4.05 -14.89
N THR A 150 -11.77 5.34 -14.54
CA THR A 150 -12.22 5.85 -13.23
C THR A 150 -13.67 6.31 -13.24
N ARG A 151 -14.13 6.96 -14.31
CA ARG A 151 -15.50 7.49 -14.43
C ARG A 151 -16.46 6.52 -15.10
N LEU A 152 -15.96 5.72 -16.05
CA LEU A 152 -16.79 4.72 -16.74
C LEU A 152 -16.55 3.29 -16.25
N HIS A 153 -15.62 3.09 -15.30
CA HIS A 153 -15.27 1.79 -14.72
C HIS A 153 -14.90 0.70 -15.75
N LEU A 154 -14.46 1.10 -16.95
CA LEU A 154 -14.05 0.17 -17.99
C LEU A 154 -12.75 -0.53 -17.58
N GLY A 155 -12.73 -1.86 -17.60
CA GLY A 155 -11.59 -2.67 -17.14
C GLY A 155 -11.51 -2.90 -15.62
N ASN A 156 -12.19 -2.08 -14.80
CA ASN A 156 -12.19 -2.16 -13.33
C ASN A 156 -13.59 -2.50 -12.78
N GLY A 157 -14.04 -3.74 -12.99
CA GLY A 157 -15.35 -4.23 -12.52
C GLY A 157 -16.54 -3.98 -13.47
N GLY A 158 -16.42 -3.08 -14.45
CA GLY A 158 -17.43 -2.81 -15.49
C GLY A 158 -17.31 -3.68 -16.77
N GLY A 159 -16.41 -4.68 -16.76
CA GLY A 159 -16.10 -5.53 -17.91
C GLY A 159 -15.08 -4.91 -18.87
N VAL A 160 -14.38 -5.77 -19.63
CA VAL A 160 -13.38 -5.34 -20.63
C VAL A 160 -14.13 -4.84 -21.88
N PRO A 161 -13.89 -3.61 -22.38
CA PRO A 161 -14.58 -3.11 -23.56
C PRO A 161 -14.20 -3.89 -24.82
N LEU A 162 -15.10 -3.90 -25.80
CA LEU A 162 -14.76 -4.28 -27.17
C LEU A 162 -14.14 -3.07 -27.86
N LEU A 163 -13.00 -3.24 -28.50
CA LEU A 163 -12.33 -2.16 -29.23
C LEU A 163 -12.71 -2.22 -30.70
N TRP A 164 -13.12 -1.09 -31.27
CA TRP A 164 -13.44 -0.96 -32.68
C TRP A 164 -12.95 0.39 -33.21
N GLY A 165 -12.02 0.37 -34.16
CA GLY A 165 -11.36 1.58 -34.62
C GLY A 165 -11.78 2.00 -36.02
N HIS A 166 -11.90 3.32 -36.20
CA HIS A 166 -12.01 3.96 -37.49
C HIS A 166 -10.62 4.02 -38.16
N PRO A 167 -10.35 3.25 -39.23
CA PRO A 167 -8.99 3.03 -39.70
C PRO A 167 -8.24 4.30 -40.11
N ALA A 168 -8.94 5.29 -40.67
CA ALA A 168 -8.31 6.54 -41.06
C ALA A 168 -7.97 7.42 -39.84
N SER A 169 -8.81 7.46 -38.80
CA SER A 169 -8.49 8.14 -37.54
C SER A 169 -7.29 7.51 -36.85
N LEU A 170 -7.24 6.17 -36.79
CA LEU A 170 -6.11 5.44 -36.21
C LEU A 170 -4.79 5.76 -36.93
N ARG A 171 -4.81 5.80 -38.27
CA ARG A 171 -3.61 6.17 -39.06
C ARG A 171 -3.18 7.63 -38.85
N ALA A 172 -4.14 8.54 -38.66
CA ALA A 172 -3.85 9.95 -38.45
C ALA A 172 -3.16 10.22 -37.10
N ALA A 173 -3.64 9.57 -36.04
CA ALA A 173 -3.23 9.79 -34.66
C ALA A 173 -2.72 8.51 -33.99
N ASN A 174 -1.76 7.85 -34.64
CA ASN A 174 -1.35 6.49 -34.27
C ASN A 174 -0.91 6.36 -32.80
N GLY A 175 -0.07 7.27 -32.29
CA GLY A 175 0.42 7.21 -30.90
C GLY A 175 -0.68 7.35 -29.85
N PHE A 176 -1.61 8.29 -30.03
CA PHE A 176 -2.73 8.49 -29.09
C PHE A 176 -3.60 7.25 -29.00
N TYR A 177 -4.04 6.72 -30.14
CA TYR A 177 -4.92 5.56 -30.14
C TYR A 177 -4.19 4.28 -29.73
N GLU A 178 -2.88 4.14 -30.01
CA GLU A 178 -2.06 3.03 -29.50
C GLU A 178 -2.02 3.01 -27.98
N GLU A 179 -1.84 4.17 -27.32
CA GLU A 179 -1.87 4.27 -25.86
C GLU A 179 -3.24 3.90 -25.28
N VAL A 180 -4.33 4.41 -25.88
CA VAL A 180 -5.70 4.06 -25.46
C VAL A 180 -5.97 2.57 -25.67
N ILE A 181 -5.55 2.01 -26.81
CA ILE A 181 -5.69 0.58 -27.11
C ILE A 181 -4.88 -0.27 -26.12
N ALA A 182 -3.64 0.09 -25.82
CA ALA A 182 -2.77 -0.64 -24.92
C ALA A 182 -3.34 -0.74 -23.50
N ALA A 183 -4.06 0.29 -23.04
CA ALA A 183 -4.72 0.30 -21.74
C ALA A 183 -5.85 -0.75 -21.61
N PHE A 184 -6.46 -1.16 -22.72
CA PHE A 184 -7.59 -2.11 -22.75
C PHE A 184 -7.30 -3.41 -23.50
N GLN A 185 -6.15 -3.52 -24.17
CA GLN A 185 -5.65 -4.78 -24.67
C GLN A 185 -5.20 -5.63 -23.48
N THR A 186 -5.81 -6.80 -23.32
CA THR A 186 -5.24 -7.87 -22.51
C THR A 186 -3.77 -8.03 -22.92
N PRO A 187 -2.80 -7.88 -22.01
CA PRO A 187 -1.42 -8.18 -22.33
C PRO A 187 -1.37 -9.56 -22.95
N ARG A 188 -0.63 -9.69 -24.05
CA ARG A 188 -0.26 -10.98 -24.64
C ARG A 188 0.16 -11.85 -23.46
N ALA A 189 -0.56 -12.94 -23.21
CA ALA A 189 -0.34 -13.79 -22.06
C ALA A 189 1.16 -14.08 -21.99
N VAL A 190 1.83 -13.49 -21.00
CA VAL A 190 3.11 -14.03 -20.54
C VAL A 190 2.76 -15.48 -20.23
N PRO A 191 3.41 -16.47 -20.87
CA PRO A 191 3.09 -17.87 -20.62
C PRO A 191 3.07 -18.04 -19.10
N PRO A 192 2.02 -18.67 -18.53
CA PRO A 192 1.89 -18.78 -17.09
C PRO A 192 3.20 -19.35 -16.57
N ARG A 193 3.99 -18.52 -15.88
CA ARG A 193 5.17 -19.02 -15.20
C ARG A 193 4.64 -20.04 -14.22
N SER A 194 5.10 -21.29 -14.34
CA SER A 194 4.92 -22.26 -13.26
C SER A 194 5.39 -21.57 -11.99
N CYS A 195 4.52 -21.46 -10.99
CA CYS A 195 4.81 -20.74 -9.75
C CYS A 195 6.23 -21.09 -9.27
N GLY A 196 7.13 -20.11 -9.28
CA GLY A 196 8.57 -20.32 -9.06
C GLY A 196 8.90 -20.90 -7.69
N LEU A 197 7.93 -20.91 -6.76
CA LEU A 197 8.04 -21.41 -5.39
C LEU A 197 8.46 -22.88 -5.29
N LYS A 198 8.28 -23.69 -6.34
CA LYS A 198 8.72 -25.10 -6.38
C LYS A 198 10.22 -25.28 -6.56
N LYS A 199 10.97 -24.24 -6.93
CA LYS A 199 12.42 -24.31 -7.08
C LYS A 199 13.10 -24.48 -5.72
N GLU A 200 14.25 -25.16 -5.74
CA GLU A 200 15.12 -25.30 -4.57
C GLU A 200 15.72 -23.94 -4.20
N SER A 201 16.27 -23.23 -5.18
CA SER A 201 16.71 -21.83 -5.06
C SER A 201 15.71 -20.88 -5.70
N LEU A 202 15.39 -19.80 -5.00
CA LEU A 202 14.41 -18.79 -5.39
C LEU A 202 15.13 -17.48 -5.66
N ARG A 203 14.76 -16.80 -6.73
CA ARG A 203 15.11 -15.39 -6.94
C ARG A 203 14.08 -14.53 -6.21
N VAL A 204 14.51 -13.77 -5.22
CA VAL A 204 13.60 -13.03 -4.34
C VAL A 204 13.81 -11.54 -4.53
N LEU A 205 12.81 -10.84 -5.05
CA LEU A 205 12.85 -9.40 -5.10
C LEU A 205 12.43 -8.81 -3.75
N VAL A 206 13.35 -8.15 -3.06
CA VAL A 206 13.16 -7.60 -1.73
C VAL A 206 12.96 -6.09 -1.83
N VAL A 207 11.77 -5.63 -1.46
CA VAL A 207 11.40 -4.21 -1.50
C VAL A 207 11.70 -3.57 -0.15
N ASN A 208 12.67 -2.65 -0.10
CA ASN A 208 13.19 -2.04 1.11
C ASN A 208 12.97 -0.53 1.12
N SER A 209 12.43 -0.01 2.22
CA SER A 209 12.35 1.43 2.47
C SER A 209 13.23 1.85 3.65
N ASP A 210 14.45 1.32 3.71
CA ASP A 210 15.38 1.43 4.85
C ASP A 210 14.82 0.88 6.17
N TYR A 211 14.10 -0.24 6.10
CA TYR A 211 13.56 -0.90 7.29
C TYR A 211 14.55 -1.96 7.82
N PHE A 212 14.92 -1.93 9.10
CA PHE A 212 16.02 -2.74 9.65
C PHE A 212 15.82 -4.26 9.60
N LEU A 213 14.58 -4.74 9.53
CA LEU A 213 14.30 -6.17 9.34
C LEU A 213 14.69 -6.67 7.94
N ILE A 214 14.71 -5.80 6.93
CA ILE A 214 14.91 -6.20 5.54
C ILE A 214 16.33 -6.74 5.28
N PRO A 215 17.42 -6.08 5.75
CA PRO A 215 18.76 -6.66 5.69
C PRO A 215 18.87 -8.05 6.34
N GLU A 216 18.18 -8.27 7.46
CA GLU A 216 18.21 -9.52 8.22
C GLU A 216 17.47 -10.65 7.48
N ALA A 217 16.27 -10.36 6.97
CA ALA A 217 15.52 -11.26 6.10
C ALA A 217 16.30 -11.59 4.81
N SER A 218 16.95 -10.61 4.18
CA SER A 218 17.78 -10.84 2.99
C SER A 218 18.97 -11.74 3.29
N ARG A 219 19.66 -11.56 4.42
CA ARG A 219 20.73 -12.48 4.85
C ARG A 219 20.19 -13.89 5.10
N ALA A 220 19.01 -14.02 5.71
CA ALA A 220 18.36 -15.31 5.93
C ALA A 220 18.01 -16.02 4.61
N PHE A 221 17.48 -15.31 3.60
CA PHE A 221 17.29 -15.86 2.25
C PHE A 221 18.60 -16.39 1.67
N LYS A 222 19.70 -15.61 1.74
CA LYS A 222 21.03 -16.04 1.26
C LYS A 222 21.54 -17.29 1.98
N GLN A 223 21.39 -17.35 3.31
CA GLN A 223 21.79 -18.50 4.13
C GLN A 223 21.03 -19.79 3.80
N LEU A 224 19.81 -19.66 3.27
CA LEU A 224 18.99 -20.77 2.81
C LEU A 224 19.24 -21.14 1.33
N GLY A 225 20.21 -20.49 0.67
CA GLY A 225 20.58 -20.76 -0.72
C GLY A 225 19.73 -20.05 -1.76
N HIS A 226 18.93 -19.04 -1.37
CA HIS A 226 18.15 -18.20 -2.28
C HIS A 226 18.95 -16.97 -2.73
N GLU A 227 18.47 -16.31 -3.79
CA GLU A 227 19.10 -15.15 -4.42
C GLU A 227 18.23 -13.90 -4.19
N PRO A 228 18.36 -13.20 -3.05
CA PRO A 228 17.63 -11.98 -2.81
C PRO A 228 18.31 -10.78 -3.47
N GLU A 229 17.52 -9.97 -4.17
CA GLU A 229 17.93 -8.69 -4.72
C GLU A 229 17.12 -7.57 -4.07
N ILE A 230 17.81 -6.60 -3.46
CA ILE A 230 17.17 -5.53 -2.71
C ILE A 230 16.99 -4.31 -3.62
N ILE A 231 15.77 -3.78 -3.69
CA ILE A 231 15.50 -2.42 -4.16
C ILE A 231 15.28 -1.52 -2.96
N THR A 232 16.03 -0.43 -2.89
CA THR A 232 15.88 0.60 -1.85
C THR A 232 15.15 1.82 -2.39
N PHE A 233 14.28 2.42 -1.57
CA PHE A 233 13.66 3.71 -1.86
C PHE A 233 13.39 4.50 -0.57
N ASP A 234 13.38 5.82 -0.64
CA ASP A 234 13.05 6.68 0.51
C ASP A 234 11.58 7.11 0.43
N LYS A 235 10.75 6.62 1.35
CA LYS A 235 9.32 6.95 1.42
C LYS A 235 8.99 8.44 1.55
N ARG A 236 9.93 9.25 2.06
CA ARG A 236 9.71 10.68 2.28
C ARG A 236 10.15 11.52 1.08
N ARG A 237 11.01 10.97 0.23
CA ARG A 237 11.64 11.72 -0.87
C ARG A 237 11.23 11.21 -2.24
N ASP A 238 11.04 9.90 -2.38
CA ASP A 238 10.78 9.27 -3.67
C ASP A 238 9.29 9.33 -4.03
N ASN A 239 9.02 9.62 -5.31
CA ASN A 239 7.68 9.59 -5.86
C ASN A 239 7.15 8.14 -5.92
N PRO A 240 5.94 7.85 -5.39
CA PRO A 240 5.33 6.51 -5.45
C PRO A 240 5.25 5.90 -6.87
N GLU A 241 4.96 6.69 -7.90
CA GLU A 241 4.88 6.20 -9.28
C GLU A 241 6.26 5.77 -9.83
N GLU A 242 7.32 6.52 -9.47
CA GLU A 242 8.69 6.18 -9.82
C GLU A 242 9.16 4.93 -9.07
N VAL A 243 8.78 4.77 -7.79
CA VAL A 243 9.03 3.56 -7.01
C VAL A 243 8.38 2.36 -7.69
N LEU A 244 7.11 2.47 -8.07
CA LEU A 244 6.38 1.43 -8.79
C LEU A 244 7.08 1.06 -10.10
N HIS A 245 7.45 2.06 -10.90
CA HIS A 245 8.16 1.84 -12.17
C HIS A 245 9.50 1.11 -11.95
N ARG A 246 10.29 1.51 -10.94
CA ARG A 246 11.55 0.84 -10.60
C ARG A 246 11.34 -0.62 -10.17
N ILE A 247 10.31 -0.90 -9.37
CA ILE A 247 9.95 -2.27 -8.97
C ILE A 247 9.59 -3.10 -10.20
N LEU A 248 8.70 -2.61 -11.07
CA LEU A 248 8.28 -3.32 -12.27
C LEU A 248 9.42 -3.52 -13.27
N GLN A 249 10.27 -2.51 -13.47
CA GLN A 249 11.46 -2.62 -14.30
C GLN A 249 12.40 -3.69 -13.76
N ARG A 250 12.63 -3.74 -12.44
CA ARG A 250 13.45 -4.79 -11.85
C ARG A 250 12.82 -6.17 -11.93
N VAL A 251 11.50 -6.30 -11.90
CA VAL A 251 10.82 -7.58 -12.18
C VAL A 251 11.13 -8.08 -13.60
N VAL A 252 11.41 -7.18 -14.55
CA VAL A 252 11.84 -7.53 -15.90
C VAL A 252 13.34 -7.88 -15.94
N ASP A 253 14.20 -7.02 -15.40
CA ASP A 253 15.67 -7.17 -15.44
C ASP A 253 16.17 -8.34 -14.57
N PHE A 254 15.55 -8.52 -13.41
CA PHE A 254 15.77 -9.60 -12.46
C PHE A 254 14.46 -10.38 -12.29
N PRO A 255 14.13 -11.31 -13.20
CA PRO A 255 12.85 -12.03 -13.13
C PRO A 255 12.75 -12.87 -11.86
N PRO A 256 11.97 -12.44 -10.85
CA PRO A 256 11.95 -13.07 -9.56
C PRO A 256 10.89 -14.18 -9.50
N ASP A 257 11.06 -15.07 -8.54
CA ASP A 257 10.12 -16.13 -8.17
C ASP A 257 9.19 -15.71 -7.03
N LEU A 258 9.59 -14.71 -6.25
CA LEU A 258 8.87 -14.17 -5.10
C LEU A 258 9.19 -12.68 -4.92
N VAL A 259 8.17 -11.87 -4.59
CA VAL A 259 8.37 -10.51 -4.06
C VAL A 259 8.20 -10.52 -2.55
N PHE A 260 9.13 -9.94 -1.81
CA PHE A 260 9.09 -9.85 -0.35
C PHE A 260 9.16 -8.40 0.11
N THR A 261 8.30 -8.02 1.03
CA THR A 261 8.32 -6.72 1.71
C THR A 261 7.94 -6.85 3.18
N ALA A 262 8.31 -5.86 3.99
CA ALA A 262 7.83 -5.68 5.35
C ALA A 262 6.73 -4.61 5.36
N ASN A 263 5.70 -4.76 6.19
CA ASN A 263 4.62 -3.77 6.39
C ASN A 263 3.97 -3.25 5.07
N HIS A 264 3.88 -4.07 4.02
CA HIS A 264 3.38 -3.69 2.67
C HIS A 264 4.10 -2.52 2.01
N LEU A 265 5.33 -2.24 2.45
CA LEU A 265 6.04 -1.05 1.98
C LEU A 265 6.45 -1.23 0.53
N GLY A 266 6.19 -0.19 -0.27
CA GLY A 266 6.42 -0.20 -1.72
C GLY A 266 5.22 -0.69 -2.54
N PHE A 267 4.16 -1.19 -1.89
CA PHE A 267 2.86 -1.33 -2.53
C PHE A 267 2.12 0.00 -2.47
N ASP A 268 1.59 0.43 -3.62
CA ASP A 268 0.76 1.62 -3.76
C ASP A 268 -0.66 1.39 -3.20
N ARG A 269 -1.35 2.46 -2.84
CA ARG A 269 -2.68 2.37 -2.17
C ARG A 269 -3.77 1.94 -3.13
N GLU A 270 -3.59 2.30 -4.39
CA GLU A 270 -4.44 2.04 -5.54
C GLU A 270 -4.40 0.55 -5.94
N GLY A 271 -3.32 -0.15 -5.60
CA GLY A 271 -3.14 -1.58 -5.83
C GLY A 271 -2.58 -1.96 -7.19
N LEU A 272 -1.99 -1.01 -7.92
CA LEU A 272 -1.38 -1.18 -9.23
C LEU A 272 -0.25 -2.21 -9.18
N LEU A 273 0.62 -2.17 -8.17
CA LEU A 273 1.67 -3.18 -8.00
C LEU A 273 1.07 -4.57 -7.81
N ALA A 274 0.12 -4.70 -6.88
CA ALA A 274 -0.52 -5.99 -6.61
C ALA A 274 -1.21 -6.55 -7.87
N GLU A 275 -1.90 -5.70 -8.62
CA GLU A 275 -2.51 -6.09 -9.88
C GLU A 275 -1.48 -6.53 -10.92
N ALA A 276 -0.37 -5.79 -11.07
CA ALA A 276 0.71 -6.15 -11.96
C ALA A 276 1.33 -7.51 -11.58
N LEU A 277 1.61 -7.74 -10.30
CA LEU A 277 2.13 -9.02 -9.81
C LEU A 277 1.12 -10.16 -10.07
N ASN A 278 -0.17 -9.92 -9.88
CA ASN A 278 -1.22 -10.91 -10.17
C ASN A 278 -1.29 -11.28 -11.65
N ARG A 279 -1.23 -10.28 -12.54
CA ARG A 279 -1.19 -10.48 -14.00
C ARG A 279 0.04 -11.28 -14.42
N LEU A 280 1.16 -11.08 -13.73
CA LEU A 280 2.41 -11.85 -13.92
C LEU A 280 2.41 -13.21 -13.22
N ARG A 281 1.35 -13.55 -12.45
CA ARG A 281 1.28 -14.74 -11.59
C ARG A 281 2.49 -14.85 -10.64
N LEU A 282 2.99 -13.71 -10.16
CA LEU A 282 4.15 -13.59 -9.30
C LEU A 282 3.70 -13.47 -7.84
N PRO A 283 4.00 -14.47 -6.98
CA PRO A 283 3.63 -14.42 -5.57
C PRO A 283 4.31 -13.26 -4.84
N SER A 284 3.60 -12.69 -3.88
CA SER A 284 4.13 -11.66 -2.99
C SER A 284 3.91 -12.01 -1.52
N VAL A 285 4.85 -11.59 -0.69
CA VAL A 285 4.75 -11.67 0.77
C VAL A 285 4.88 -10.28 1.37
N SER A 286 3.99 -9.99 2.31
CA SER A 286 4.13 -8.86 3.21
C SER A 286 4.17 -9.33 4.66
N TRP A 287 5.32 -9.15 5.30
CA TRP A 287 5.48 -9.45 6.72
C TRP A 287 5.30 -8.20 7.57
N TYR A 288 4.20 -8.17 8.32
CA TYR A 288 3.89 -7.11 9.26
C TYR A 288 4.61 -7.34 10.57
N VAL A 289 5.25 -6.27 11.01
CA VAL A 289 5.88 -6.10 12.33
C VAL A 289 5.41 -4.79 12.99
N ASP A 290 4.43 -4.15 12.39
CA ASP A 290 3.69 -2.99 12.89
C ASP A 290 2.20 -3.08 12.46
N SER A 291 1.32 -2.28 13.06
CA SER A 291 -0.14 -2.44 12.95
C SER A 291 -0.61 -2.48 11.48
N PRO A 292 -1.19 -3.60 11.01
CA PRO A 292 -1.68 -3.69 9.64
C PRO A 292 -2.79 -2.69 9.34
N ALA A 293 -3.60 -2.33 10.35
CA ALA A 293 -4.70 -1.39 10.23
C ALA A 293 -4.24 -0.02 9.71
N ILE A 294 -3.05 0.46 10.11
CA ILE A 294 -2.53 1.78 9.70
C ILE A 294 -2.28 1.83 8.18
N ILE A 295 -1.94 0.69 7.57
CA ILE A 295 -1.51 0.61 6.18
C ILE A 295 -2.61 0.01 5.29
N LEU A 296 -3.18 -1.12 5.70
CA LEU A 296 -4.16 -1.86 4.91
C LEU A 296 -5.54 -1.21 4.88
N ASN A 297 -5.93 -0.41 5.89
CA ASN A 297 -7.21 0.30 5.83
C ASN A 297 -7.23 1.37 4.73
N LEU A 298 -6.05 1.86 4.33
CA LEU A 298 -5.89 2.81 3.22
C LEU A 298 -5.70 2.11 1.87
N TYR A 299 -5.65 0.77 1.86
CA TYR A 299 -5.38 -0.03 0.67
C TYR A 299 -6.69 -0.47 0.00
N ALA A 300 -7.05 0.26 -1.07
CA ALA A 300 -8.26 -0.01 -1.86
C ALA A 300 -8.02 -1.06 -2.97
N GLY A 301 -6.77 -1.48 -3.19
CA GLY A 301 -6.39 -2.37 -4.27
C GLY A 301 -6.99 -3.79 -4.24
N PRO A 302 -6.98 -4.50 -5.38
CA PRO A 302 -7.50 -5.86 -5.47
C PRO A 302 -6.73 -6.81 -4.54
N LYS A 303 -7.48 -7.67 -3.83
CA LYS A 303 -6.90 -8.69 -2.96
C LYS A 303 -6.58 -9.93 -3.80
N SER A 304 -5.42 -10.54 -3.54
CA SER A 304 -4.90 -11.64 -4.34
C SER A 304 -4.65 -12.87 -3.50
N ASP A 305 -5.05 -14.03 -4.03
CA ASP A 305 -4.67 -15.33 -3.47
C ASP A 305 -3.16 -15.62 -3.64
N LEU A 306 -2.44 -14.83 -4.45
CA LEU A 306 -0.99 -14.89 -4.58
C LEU A 306 -0.25 -13.93 -3.63
N SER A 307 -0.99 -13.13 -2.85
CA SER A 307 -0.41 -12.23 -1.85
C SER A 307 -0.63 -12.80 -0.45
N SER A 308 0.46 -13.22 0.20
CA SER A 308 0.44 -13.76 1.55
C SER A 308 0.80 -12.69 2.57
N ILE A 309 -0.04 -12.54 3.58
CA ILE A 309 0.16 -11.63 4.71
C ILE A 309 0.62 -12.43 5.92
N PHE A 310 1.77 -12.07 6.46
CA PHE A 310 2.23 -12.61 7.74
C PHE A 310 2.12 -11.50 8.79
N VAL A 311 1.42 -11.75 9.89
CA VAL A 311 1.30 -10.81 11.01
C VAL A 311 2.05 -11.34 12.23
N TRP A 312 2.86 -10.49 12.88
CA TRP A 312 3.56 -10.88 14.10
C TRP A 312 2.65 -11.00 15.32
N ASP A 313 1.56 -10.22 15.37
CA ASP A 313 0.53 -10.33 16.41
C ASP A 313 -0.68 -11.11 15.88
N PRO A 314 -0.96 -12.32 16.41
CA PRO A 314 -2.05 -13.17 15.92
C PRO A 314 -3.42 -12.52 16.05
N THR A 315 -3.57 -11.53 16.93
CA THR A 315 -4.86 -10.85 17.15
C THR A 315 -5.35 -10.05 15.94
N TYR A 316 -4.46 -9.75 14.97
CA TYR A 316 -4.80 -9.11 13.70
C TYR A 316 -5.32 -10.06 12.62
N VAL A 317 -5.16 -11.38 12.75
CA VAL A 317 -5.55 -12.33 11.69
C VAL A 317 -7.02 -12.18 11.26
N PRO A 318 -8.00 -12.10 12.18
CA PRO A 318 -9.41 -11.94 11.80
C PRO A 318 -9.69 -10.63 11.05
N GLU A 319 -9.00 -9.55 11.44
CA GLU A 319 -9.21 -8.22 10.86
C GLU A 319 -8.63 -8.14 9.45
N VAL A 320 -7.42 -8.65 9.25
CA VAL A 320 -6.79 -8.69 7.92
C VAL A 320 -7.62 -9.59 6.98
N LYS A 321 -8.19 -10.69 7.49
CA LYS A 321 -9.13 -11.52 6.71
C LYS A 321 -10.43 -10.80 6.38
N ALA A 322 -10.97 -10.01 7.31
CA ALA A 322 -12.17 -9.20 7.07
C ALA A 322 -11.96 -8.13 5.98
N LEU A 323 -10.71 -7.69 5.76
CA LEU A 323 -10.34 -6.81 4.64
C LEU A 323 -10.27 -7.53 3.27
N GLY A 324 -10.55 -8.85 3.23
CA GLY A 324 -10.60 -9.65 2.00
C GLY A 324 -9.29 -10.37 1.65
N PHE A 325 -8.26 -10.32 2.49
CA PHE A 325 -7.08 -11.18 2.31
C PHE A 325 -7.38 -12.61 2.75
N THR A 326 -7.18 -13.57 1.86
CA THR A 326 -7.45 -15.00 2.12
C THR A 326 -6.25 -15.71 2.75
N GLN A 327 -5.04 -15.35 2.30
CA GLN A 327 -3.76 -15.92 2.73
C GLN A 327 -3.15 -15.10 3.88
N VAL A 328 -3.66 -15.30 5.10
CA VAL A 328 -3.21 -14.58 6.31
C VAL A 328 -2.71 -15.57 7.36
N PHE A 329 -1.47 -15.38 7.80
CA PHE A 329 -0.75 -16.27 8.71
C PHE A 329 -0.10 -15.49 9.85
N THR A 330 0.20 -16.17 10.95
CA THR A 330 0.98 -15.60 12.05
C THR A 330 2.45 -15.96 11.86
N LEU A 331 3.35 -14.99 12.06
CA LEU A 331 4.79 -15.24 12.07
C LEU A 331 5.48 -14.30 13.07
N PRO A 332 5.94 -14.81 14.21
CA PRO A 332 6.60 -13.98 15.23
C PRO A 332 7.89 -13.36 14.70
N LEU A 333 8.37 -12.32 15.38
CA LEU A 333 9.69 -11.73 15.14
C LEU A 333 10.82 -12.76 15.37
N ALA A 334 12.05 -12.33 15.12
CA ALA A 334 13.25 -13.15 15.28
C ALA A 334 14.49 -12.27 15.44
N THR A 335 15.62 -12.90 15.74
CA THR A 335 16.93 -12.23 15.81
C THR A 335 17.85 -12.63 14.65
N ASP A 336 18.83 -11.78 14.36
CA ASP A 336 19.98 -12.13 13.52
C ASP A 336 21.21 -12.42 14.40
N PRO A 337 21.66 -13.69 14.49
CA PRO A 337 22.83 -14.05 15.30
C PRO A 337 24.15 -13.49 14.75
N GLY A 338 24.18 -13.01 13.50
CA GLY A 338 25.32 -12.26 12.95
C GLY A 338 25.42 -10.83 13.50
N VAL A 339 24.33 -10.29 14.05
CA VAL A 339 24.27 -8.96 14.68
C VAL A 339 24.32 -9.08 16.20
N PHE A 340 23.42 -9.90 16.77
CA PHE A 340 23.25 -10.09 18.20
C PHE A 340 23.95 -11.35 18.69
N TYR A 341 25.13 -11.16 19.25
CA TYR A 341 25.92 -12.17 19.92
C TYR A 341 26.73 -11.53 21.06
N PRO A 342 27.18 -12.30 22.08
CA PRO A 342 27.99 -11.78 23.16
C PRO A 342 29.28 -11.18 22.65
N ARG A 343 29.48 -9.89 22.94
CA ARG A 343 30.68 -9.15 22.56
C ARG A 343 31.82 -9.40 23.54
N PRO A 344 33.09 -9.30 23.11
CA PRO A 344 34.25 -9.33 24.00
C PRO A 344 34.16 -8.29 25.12
N GLY A 345 34.64 -8.64 26.32
CA GLY A 345 34.50 -7.78 27.51
C GLY A 345 35.06 -6.36 27.38
N ALA A 346 36.06 -6.14 26.52
CA ALA A 346 36.63 -4.82 26.25
C ALA A 346 35.61 -3.87 25.61
N GLU A 347 34.81 -4.37 24.66
CA GLU A 347 33.76 -3.60 23.97
C GLU A 347 32.59 -3.22 24.90
N LEU A 348 32.37 -4.01 25.96
CA LEU A 348 31.29 -3.83 26.92
C LEU A 348 31.57 -2.72 27.95
N SER A 349 32.84 -2.41 28.21
CA SER A 349 33.28 -1.57 29.34
C SER A 349 32.56 -0.23 29.45
N ARG A 350 32.44 0.51 28.33
CA ARG A 350 31.77 1.82 28.27
C ARG A 350 30.25 1.76 28.48
N TRP A 351 29.65 0.58 28.31
CA TRP A 351 28.19 0.37 28.32
C TRP A 351 27.69 -0.24 29.63
N ARG A 352 28.58 -0.64 30.54
CA ARG A 352 28.20 -1.33 31.78
C ARG A 352 27.25 -0.48 32.63
N THR A 353 26.09 -1.04 32.93
CA THR A 353 25.09 -0.45 33.83
C THR A 353 24.30 -1.55 34.54
N PRO A 354 23.89 -1.36 35.81
CA PRO A 354 23.08 -2.34 36.52
C PRO A 354 21.74 -2.57 35.83
N VAL A 355 21.07 -1.49 35.43
CA VAL A 355 19.77 -1.54 34.76
C VAL A 355 19.81 -0.58 33.57
N SER A 356 19.27 -1.00 32.43
CA SER A 356 19.03 -0.10 31.30
C SER A 356 17.65 -0.27 30.72
N PHE A 357 17.10 0.83 30.22
CA PHE A 357 15.97 0.83 29.30
C PHE A 357 16.40 1.51 28.00
N VAL A 358 16.08 0.91 26.86
CA VAL A 358 16.32 1.53 25.55
C VAL A 358 14.96 1.76 24.90
N GLY A 359 14.61 2.98 24.54
CA GLY A 359 13.36 3.26 23.86
C GLY A 359 13.01 4.74 23.77
N ASN A 360 12.24 5.10 22.75
CA ASN A 360 11.75 6.46 22.56
C ASN A 360 10.70 6.83 23.64
N SER A 361 10.65 8.09 24.04
CA SER A 361 9.73 8.67 25.01
C SER A 361 8.32 8.83 24.44
N LEU A 362 8.19 8.91 23.12
CA LEU A 362 6.99 9.22 22.35
C LEU A 362 6.40 10.62 22.62
N ILE A 363 7.10 11.56 23.29
CA ILE A 363 6.62 12.96 23.42
C ILE A 363 6.42 13.58 22.06
N GLY A 364 7.51 13.69 21.28
CA GLY A 364 7.46 14.32 19.96
C GLY A 364 6.53 13.59 18.99
N SER A 365 6.47 12.26 19.08
CA SER A 365 5.58 11.45 18.22
C SER A 365 4.10 11.71 18.51
N VAL A 366 3.71 11.81 19.80
CA VAL A 366 2.34 12.12 20.18
C VAL A 366 1.99 13.58 19.87
N ALA A 367 2.90 14.52 20.16
CA ALA A 367 2.71 15.93 19.84
C ALA A 367 2.47 16.16 18.34
N ALA A 368 3.31 15.55 17.49
CA ALA A 368 3.17 15.64 16.04
C ALA A 368 1.84 15.06 15.50
N LYS A 369 1.21 14.13 16.21
CA LYS A 369 -0.13 13.62 15.87
C LYS A 369 -1.21 14.60 16.30
N LEU A 370 -1.14 15.12 17.53
CA LEU A 370 -2.08 16.10 18.06
C LEU A 370 -2.10 17.40 17.23
N GLU A 371 -0.95 17.84 16.72
CA GLU A 371 -0.85 19.01 15.83
C GLU A 371 -1.67 18.90 14.53
N ARG A 372 -1.97 17.67 14.09
CA ARG A 372 -2.76 17.39 12.86
C ARG A 372 -4.24 17.15 13.14
N LEU A 373 -4.61 17.11 14.42
CA LEU A 373 -5.98 16.88 14.89
C LEU A 373 -6.62 18.22 15.28
N PRO A 374 -7.97 18.26 15.42
CA PRO A 374 -8.64 19.42 15.97
C PRO A 374 -8.08 19.81 17.34
N SER A 375 -7.87 21.11 17.55
CA SER A 375 -7.25 21.67 18.77
C SER A 375 -8.25 22.28 19.76
N SER A 376 -9.55 22.07 19.54
CA SER A 376 -10.58 22.58 20.45
C SER A 376 -10.45 21.92 21.84
N PRO A 377 -10.73 22.65 22.94
CA PRO A 377 -10.67 22.06 24.29
C PRO A 377 -11.53 20.79 24.44
N GLU A 378 -12.69 20.76 23.80
CA GLU A 378 -13.58 19.61 23.75
C GLU A 378 -12.94 18.39 23.07
N PHE A 379 -12.25 18.58 21.93
CA PHE A 379 -11.56 17.49 21.25
C PHE A 379 -10.39 16.95 22.07
N LEU A 380 -9.62 17.82 22.71
CA LEU A 380 -8.49 17.43 23.55
C LEU A 380 -8.94 16.62 24.78
N GLU A 381 -10.07 16.99 25.38
CA GLU A 381 -10.67 16.23 26.47
C GLU A 381 -11.20 14.87 25.99
N MET A 382 -11.86 14.83 24.82
CA MET A 382 -12.28 13.57 24.20
C MET A 382 -11.07 12.67 23.88
N PHE A 383 -9.97 13.22 23.38
CA PHE A 383 -8.73 12.49 23.16
C PHE A 383 -8.20 11.88 24.46
N ARG A 384 -8.20 12.65 25.56
CA ARG A 384 -7.78 12.17 26.89
C ARG A 384 -8.68 11.03 27.39
N GLN A 385 -10.00 11.17 27.25
CA GLN A 385 -10.96 10.12 27.59
C GLN A 385 -10.69 8.82 26.80
N LEU A 386 -10.56 8.92 25.47
CA LEU A 386 -10.27 7.77 24.60
C LEU A 386 -8.93 7.11 24.96
N GLN A 387 -7.91 7.90 25.25
CA GLN A 387 -6.61 7.42 25.70
C GLN A 387 -6.69 6.64 27.01
N GLU A 388 -7.46 7.11 27.99
CA GLU A 388 -7.66 6.44 29.28
C GLU A 388 -8.46 5.15 29.12
N ALA A 389 -9.55 5.19 28.34
CA ALA A 389 -10.35 4.02 28.03
C ALA A 389 -9.52 2.93 27.31
N PHE A 390 -8.68 3.32 26.34
CA PHE A 390 -7.75 2.40 25.67
C PHE A 390 -6.70 1.83 26.63
N GLN A 391 -6.24 2.59 27.61
CA GLN A 391 -5.30 2.07 28.62
C GLN A 391 -5.93 1.02 29.52
N ALA A 392 -7.18 1.23 29.92
CA ALA A 392 -7.93 0.27 30.73
C ALA A 392 -8.26 -0.99 29.94
N HIS A 393 -8.69 -0.83 28.69
CA HIS A 393 -9.06 -1.91 27.79
C HIS A 393 -8.42 -1.66 26.43
N PRO A 394 -7.30 -2.32 26.10
CA PRO A 394 -6.59 -2.07 24.85
C PRO A 394 -7.36 -2.57 23.63
N PHE A 395 -8.33 -1.81 23.15
CA PHE A 395 -9.11 -2.10 21.94
C PHE A 395 -8.21 -2.30 20.72
N ARG A 396 -8.67 -3.09 19.75
CA ARG A 396 -7.93 -3.38 18.52
C ARG A 396 -8.14 -2.33 17.43
N ARG A 397 -9.34 -1.74 17.40
CA ARG A 397 -9.73 -0.72 16.43
C ARG A 397 -10.33 0.48 17.15
N LEU A 398 -10.09 1.67 16.59
CA LEU A 398 -10.63 2.92 17.11
C LEU A 398 -12.17 2.96 17.13
N ASP A 399 -12.85 2.40 16.14
CA ASP A 399 -14.32 2.42 16.08
C ASP A 399 -14.97 1.62 17.22
N LEU A 400 -14.37 0.51 17.64
CA LEU A 400 -14.84 -0.26 18.80
C LEU A 400 -14.66 0.53 20.10
N LEU A 401 -13.52 1.21 20.25
CA LEU A 401 -13.27 2.09 21.39
C LEU A 401 -14.30 3.25 21.41
N LEU A 402 -14.56 3.88 20.27
CA LEU A 402 -15.53 4.96 20.15
C LEU A 402 -16.94 4.49 20.48
N ALA A 403 -17.33 3.30 20.01
CA ALA A 403 -18.63 2.71 20.31
C ALA A 403 -18.80 2.45 21.81
N GLU A 404 -17.80 1.85 22.47
CA GLU A 404 -17.81 1.61 23.91
C GLU A 404 -17.95 2.91 24.71
N GLN A 405 -17.29 3.98 24.25
CA GLN A 405 -17.36 5.29 24.91
C GLN A 405 -18.61 6.11 24.52
N GLY A 406 -19.50 5.58 23.68
CA GLY A 406 -20.69 6.31 23.20
C GLY A 406 -20.36 7.49 22.27
N LEU A 407 -19.18 7.49 21.65
CA LEU A 407 -18.63 8.58 20.84
C LEU A 407 -18.65 8.31 19.33
N ALA A 408 -19.13 7.15 18.89
CA ALA A 408 -19.14 6.77 17.47
C ALA A 408 -19.83 7.82 16.57
N GLU A 409 -20.91 8.42 17.06
CA GLU A 409 -21.73 9.39 16.32
C GLU A 409 -21.40 10.85 16.66
N HIS A 410 -20.36 11.09 17.45
CA HIS A 410 -20.00 12.41 17.94
C HIS A 410 -19.65 13.35 16.77
N PRO A 411 -20.15 14.61 16.73
CA PRO A 411 -19.91 15.51 15.60
C PRO A 411 -18.42 15.72 15.28
N LEU A 412 -17.59 15.87 16.31
CA LEU A 412 -16.14 16.04 16.15
C LEU A 412 -15.44 14.80 15.58
N ILE A 413 -16.02 13.61 15.76
CA ILE A 413 -15.49 12.35 15.21
C ILE A 413 -15.92 12.20 13.75
N ARG A 414 -17.19 12.47 13.44
CA ARG A 414 -17.75 12.40 12.07
C ARG A 414 -17.14 13.40 11.09
N GLN A 415 -16.59 14.50 11.60
CA GLN A 415 -15.93 15.53 10.78
C GLN A 415 -14.46 15.20 10.45
N LEU A 416 -13.89 14.15 11.04
CA LEU A 416 -12.50 13.79 10.76
C LEU A 416 -12.34 13.27 9.34
N THR A 417 -11.31 13.75 8.66
CA THR A 417 -10.83 13.13 7.42
C THR A 417 -10.23 11.76 7.70
N ILE A 418 -10.10 10.90 6.67
CA ILE A 418 -9.43 9.59 6.77
C ILE A 418 -8.01 9.68 7.37
N ASN A 419 -7.25 10.71 6.99
CA ASN A 419 -5.91 10.92 7.53
C ASN A 419 -5.95 11.28 9.01
N GLN A 420 -6.88 12.15 9.41
CA GLN A 420 -7.08 12.52 10.82
C GLN A 420 -7.59 11.34 11.66
N TRP A 421 -8.42 10.46 11.09
CA TRP A 421 -8.83 9.23 11.76
C TRP A 421 -7.61 8.35 12.09
N THR A 422 -6.72 8.18 11.11
CA THR A 422 -5.47 7.43 11.28
C THR A 422 -4.54 8.10 12.29
N ASP A 423 -4.46 9.44 12.27
CA ASP A 423 -3.66 10.20 13.23
C ASP A 423 -4.24 10.13 14.66
N LEU A 424 -5.56 10.10 14.81
CA LEU A 424 -6.25 9.92 16.10
C LEU A 424 -5.97 8.53 16.68
N GLU A 425 -6.14 7.47 15.87
CA GLU A 425 -5.86 6.10 16.30
C GLU A 425 -4.40 5.93 16.73
N ALA A 426 -3.45 6.36 15.88
CA ALA A 426 -2.02 6.32 16.22
C ALA A 426 -1.70 7.17 17.47
N GLY A 427 -2.28 8.36 17.57
CA GLY A 427 -2.09 9.26 18.71
C GLY A 427 -2.53 8.63 20.04
N ILE A 428 -3.71 8.00 20.07
CA ILE A 428 -4.23 7.29 21.25
C ILE A 428 -3.31 6.15 21.64
N ILE A 429 -2.92 5.29 20.68
CA ILE A 429 -2.06 4.13 20.92
C ILE A 429 -0.69 4.55 21.46
N TRP A 430 -0.07 5.58 20.87
CA TRP A 430 1.24 6.06 21.28
C TRP A 430 1.21 6.80 22.61
N ALA A 431 0.17 7.59 22.88
CA ALA A 431 -0.01 8.24 24.18
C ALA A 431 -0.25 7.22 25.29
N ALA A 432 -1.04 6.17 25.04
CA ALA A 432 -1.23 5.06 25.96
C ALA A 432 0.08 4.29 26.22
N THR A 433 0.83 4.00 25.17
CA THR A 433 2.14 3.34 25.27
C THR A 433 3.13 4.17 26.06
N ARG A 434 3.19 5.48 25.83
CA ARG A 434 4.01 6.42 26.59
C ARG A 434 3.70 6.35 28.08
N ASN A 435 2.42 6.45 28.44
CA ASN A 435 2.00 6.48 29.84
C ASN A 435 2.30 5.15 30.55
N TYR A 436 2.00 4.02 29.92
CA TYR A 436 2.32 2.68 30.43
C TYR A 436 3.84 2.51 30.62
N ARG A 437 4.63 2.87 29.61
CA ARG A 437 6.10 2.79 29.65
C ARG A 437 6.65 3.66 30.76
N LEU A 438 6.17 4.89 30.92
CA LEU A 438 6.59 5.79 31.98
C LEU A 438 6.24 5.22 33.37
N LYS A 439 5.03 4.67 33.54
CA LYS A 439 4.62 3.99 34.78
C LYS A 439 5.61 2.87 35.13
N CYS A 440 6.00 2.05 34.16
CA CYS A 440 6.93 0.94 34.35
C CYS A 440 8.37 1.42 34.63
N VAL A 441 8.90 2.33 33.82
CA VAL A 441 10.27 2.85 33.95
C VAL A 441 10.46 3.57 35.30
N ARG A 442 9.45 4.27 35.80
CA ARG A 442 9.50 4.92 37.13
C ARG A 442 9.76 3.94 38.27
N GLN A 443 9.31 2.69 38.15
CA GLN A 443 9.55 1.63 39.15
C GLN A 443 11.03 1.25 39.27
N LEU A 444 11.85 1.58 38.26
CA LEU A 444 13.28 1.30 38.27
C LEU A 444 14.10 2.36 39.00
N ALA A 445 13.51 3.49 39.42
CA ALA A 445 14.23 4.60 40.07
C ALA A 445 15.22 4.15 41.17
N PRO A 446 14.89 3.20 42.08
CA PRO A 446 15.82 2.74 43.12
C PRO A 446 17.16 2.19 42.61
N PHE A 447 17.22 1.78 41.33
CA PHE A 447 18.41 1.16 40.71
C PHE A 447 19.21 2.12 39.83
N LYS A 448 18.89 3.44 39.85
CA LYS A 448 19.57 4.49 39.07
C LYS A 448 19.76 4.11 37.59
N PRO A 449 18.67 3.72 36.90
CA PRO A 449 18.76 3.08 35.58
C PRO A 449 19.29 4.05 34.52
N THR A 450 19.96 3.50 33.51
CA THR A 450 20.34 4.25 32.31
C THR A 450 19.26 4.14 31.25
N ILE A 451 18.75 5.27 30.76
CA ILE A 451 17.80 5.35 29.66
C ILE A 451 18.56 5.79 28.40
N TYR A 452 18.49 4.99 27.35
CA TYR A 452 18.92 5.36 26.00
C TYR A 452 17.69 5.69 25.16
N GLY A 453 17.55 6.96 24.78
CA GLY A 453 16.37 7.44 24.07
C GLY A 453 16.49 8.89 23.62
N ASP A 454 15.41 9.41 23.06
CA ASP A 454 15.28 10.80 22.63
C ASP A 454 15.25 11.77 23.83
N SER A 455 15.40 13.06 23.54
CA SER A 455 15.45 14.13 24.54
C SER A 455 14.18 14.26 25.37
N GLY A 456 13.03 13.77 24.90
CA GLY A 456 11.76 13.84 25.63
C GLY A 456 11.78 13.12 26.98
N TRP A 457 12.72 12.19 27.22
CA TRP A 457 12.91 11.61 28.54
C TRP A 457 13.28 12.63 29.62
N GLY A 458 13.98 13.72 29.26
CA GLY A 458 14.34 14.79 30.18
C GLY A 458 13.15 15.54 30.78
N GLU A 459 11.99 15.48 30.12
CA GLU A 459 10.74 16.08 30.60
C GLU A 459 9.96 15.13 31.52
N MET A 460 10.18 13.82 31.42
CA MET A 460 9.37 12.80 32.13
C MET A 460 9.97 12.31 33.44
N VAL A 461 11.30 12.30 33.53
CA VAL A 461 12.06 11.75 34.65
C VAL A 461 13.23 12.68 35.02
N ALA A 462 13.56 12.71 36.30
CA ALA A 462 14.69 13.46 36.84
C ALA A 462 15.71 12.51 37.49
N ALA A 463 16.63 13.01 38.33
CA ALA A 463 17.43 12.12 39.16
C ALA A 463 16.52 11.14 39.93
N PRO A 464 16.86 9.83 40.03
CA PRO A 464 18.18 9.24 39.80
C PRO A 464 18.42 8.62 38.40
N PHE A 465 17.60 8.93 37.41
CA PHE A 465 17.72 8.37 36.06
C PHE A 465 18.93 8.95 35.31
N ARG A 466 19.69 8.10 34.61
CA ARG A 466 20.82 8.52 33.76
C ARG A 466 20.38 8.56 32.31
N LEU A 467 20.27 9.74 31.72
CA LEU A 467 19.83 9.89 30.34
C LEU A 467 21.02 9.85 29.37
N ARG A 468 20.86 9.10 28.29
CA ARG A 468 21.80 8.98 27.17
C ARG A 468 20.99 9.12 25.88
N SER A 469 21.64 9.64 24.83
CA SER A 469 21.04 9.78 23.51
C SER A 469 20.63 8.42 22.93
N GLU A 470 19.82 8.48 21.88
CA GLU A 470 19.48 7.33 21.04
C GLU A 470 20.76 6.64 20.53
N VAL A 471 20.66 5.33 20.34
CA VAL A 471 21.77 4.44 20.01
C VAL A 471 21.47 3.66 18.74
N ASN A 472 22.51 3.27 18.00
CA ASN A 472 22.35 2.56 16.75
C ASN A 472 21.98 1.08 17.00
N TYR A 473 21.00 0.60 16.25
CA TYR A 473 20.49 -0.76 16.37
C TYR A 473 21.56 -1.84 16.13
N TYR A 474 22.42 -1.65 15.13
CA TYR A 474 23.40 -2.65 14.73
C TYR A 474 24.74 -2.53 15.46
N SER A 475 25.24 -1.31 15.66
CA SER A 475 26.58 -1.10 16.22
C SER A 475 26.63 -0.99 17.74
N ASP A 476 25.55 -0.53 18.38
CA ASP A 476 25.57 -0.23 19.82
C ASP A 476 24.75 -1.24 20.64
N LEU A 477 23.53 -1.58 20.21
CA LEU A 477 22.63 -2.43 21.00
C LEU A 477 23.21 -3.80 21.38
N PRO A 478 23.91 -4.54 20.49
CA PRO A 478 24.49 -5.83 20.88
C PRO A 478 25.42 -5.72 22.08
N ALA A 479 26.23 -4.64 22.13
CA ALA A 479 27.14 -4.39 23.24
C ALA A 479 26.41 -3.90 24.50
N ILE A 480 25.40 -3.02 24.35
CA ILE A 480 24.59 -2.55 25.48
C ILE A 480 23.86 -3.72 26.15
N TYR A 481 23.20 -4.57 25.36
CA TYR A 481 22.46 -5.72 25.87
C TYR A 481 23.34 -6.71 26.63
N GLY A 482 24.56 -6.97 26.14
CA GLY A 482 25.54 -7.82 26.81
C GLY A 482 26.23 -7.16 28.02
N ALA A 483 26.30 -5.83 28.08
CA ALA A 483 26.96 -5.09 29.16
C ALA A 483 26.03 -4.78 30.35
N THR A 484 24.71 -4.78 30.12
CA THR A 484 23.70 -4.47 31.13
C THR A 484 23.35 -5.69 31.96
N ALA A 485 23.32 -5.54 33.30
CA ALA A 485 22.89 -6.65 34.17
C ALA A 485 21.39 -6.95 34.04
N VAL A 486 20.50 -5.94 34.04
CA VAL A 486 19.07 -6.12 33.77
C VAL A 486 18.62 -5.21 32.63
N ASN A 487 18.38 -5.79 31.45
CA ASN A 487 17.76 -5.07 30.34
C ASN A 487 16.25 -5.05 30.57
N PHE A 488 15.70 -3.86 30.79
CA PHE A 488 14.28 -3.68 31.01
C PHE A 488 13.54 -3.48 29.68
N ASN A 489 12.40 -4.15 29.53
CA ASN A 489 11.49 -3.99 28.41
C ASN A 489 10.07 -3.69 28.90
N ALA A 490 9.40 -2.80 28.17
CA ALA A 490 7.96 -2.55 28.28
C ALA A 490 7.39 -2.49 26.86
N THR A 491 6.57 -3.47 26.51
CA THR A 491 6.01 -3.64 25.17
C THR A 491 4.99 -2.55 24.84
N SER A 492 4.89 -2.19 23.56
CA SER A 492 3.90 -1.19 23.11
C SER A 492 2.48 -1.68 23.35
N MET A 493 1.57 -0.78 23.74
CA MET A 493 0.15 -1.08 23.97
C MET A 493 -0.59 -1.43 22.67
N GLN A 494 0.05 -1.20 21.52
CA GLN A 494 -0.43 -1.68 20.21
C GLN A 494 -0.41 -3.21 20.12
N MET A 495 0.54 -3.86 20.81
CA MET A 495 0.75 -5.30 20.77
C MET A 495 -0.10 -5.95 21.85
N LYS A 496 -1.14 -6.65 21.43
CA LYS A 496 -2.14 -7.25 22.32
C LYS A 496 -1.63 -8.58 22.86
N ALA A 497 -1.20 -9.46 21.95
CA ALA A 497 -0.64 -10.76 22.29
C ALA A 497 0.85 -10.86 22.00
N ALA A 498 1.38 -10.08 21.05
CA ALA A 498 2.75 -10.23 20.59
C ALA A 498 3.82 -9.65 21.53
N VAL A 499 5.04 -10.19 21.39
CA VAL A 499 6.26 -9.69 22.03
C VAL A 499 7.09 -8.84 21.06
N ASN A 500 7.81 -7.84 21.58
CA ASN A 500 8.64 -6.97 20.74
C ASN A 500 10.04 -7.56 20.51
N GLN A 501 10.80 -6.89 19.64
CA GLN A 501 12.13 -7.29 19.19
C GLN A 501 13.13 -7.62 20.34
N ARG A 502 13.01 -6.97 21.51
CA ARG A 502 13.95 -7.19 22.64
C ARG A 502 13.87 -8.60 23.22
N VAL A 503 12.72 -9.28 23.09
CA VAL A 503 12.56 -10.68 23.53
C VAL A 503 13.48 -11.63 22.76
N PHE A 504 13.88 -11.27 21.54
CA PHE A 504 14.77 -12.06 20.70
C PHE A 504 16.22 -11.58 20.82
N ASP A 505 16.45 -10.29 20.69
CA ASP A 505 17.81 -9.73 20.59
C ASP A 505 18.59 -9.73 21.90
N VAL A 506 17.91 -9.46 23.04
CA VAL A 506 18.59 -9.40 24.34
C VAL A 506 19.17 -10.76 24.71
N PRO A 507 18.40 -11.88 24.68
CA PRO A 507 18.98 -13.20 24.93
C PRO A 507 20.04 -13.58 23.90
N ALA A 508 19.85 -13.26 22.61
CA ALA A 508 20.82 -13.57 21.56
C ALA A 508 22.20 -12.94 21.81
N ALA A 509 22.20 -11.67 22.25
CA ALA A 509 23.39 -10.92 22.68
C ALA A 509 23.99 -11.41 24.02
N GLY A 510 23.37 -12.39 24.69
CA GLY A 510 23.80 -12.87 26.00
C GLY A 510 23.41 -11.95 27.16
N GLY A 511 22.40 -11.09 26.96
CA GLY A 511 21.85 -10.22 27.98
C GLY A 511 20.69 -10.87 28.74
N PHE A 512 20.46 -10.42 29.97
CA PHE A 512 19.26 -10.77 30.73
C PHE A 512 18.14 -9.79 30.47
N LEU A 513 16.94 -10.31 30.22
CA LEU A 513 15.74 -9.54 29.92
C LEU A 513 14.73 -9.65 31.07
N LEU A 514 14.22 -8.50 31.52
CA LEU A 514 13.01 -8.37 32.32
C LEU A 514 11.95 -7.66 31.48
N THR A 515 10.86 -8.35 31.15
CA THR A 515 9.83 -7.86 30.21
C THR A 515 8.42 -7.94 30.80
N ASP A 516 7.45 -7.21 30.24
CA ASP A 516 6.05 -7.47 30.52
C ASP A 516 5.60 -8.83 29.94
N PHE A 517 4.64 -9.48 30.61
CA PHE A 517 4.03 -10.70 30.10
C PHE A 517 3.11 -10.38 28.90
N LYS A 518 3.23 -11.21 27.86
CA LYS A 518 2.40 -11.25 26.67
C LYS A 518 2.13 -12.70 26.32
N GLU A 519 0.96 -13.04 25.77
CA GLU A 519 0.60 -14.44 25.47
C GLU A 519 1.64 -15.12 24.57
N GLN A 520 2.10 -14.42 23.51
CA GLN A 520 3.13 -14.91 22.60
C GLN A 520 4.47 -15.17 23.29
N LEU A 521 4.74 -14.57 24.46
CA LEU A 521 5.98 -14.84 25.20
C LEU A 521 6.13 -16.34 25.46
N THR A 522 5.04 -17.03 25.83
CA THR A 522 5.04 -18.47 26.12
C THR A 522 5.29 -19.36 24.90
N GLU A 523 5.09 -18.84 23.69
CA GLU A 523 5.41 -19.52 22.43
C GLU A 523 6.91 -19.41 22.09
N VAL A 524 7.58 -18.37 22.59
CA VAL A 524 8.96 -18.02 22.25
C VAL A 524 9.93 -18.45 23.35
N LEU A 525 9.59 -18.21 24.62
CA LEU A 525 10.42 -18.50 25.80
C LEU A 525 9.55 -18.91 26.99
N GLU A 526 10.00 -19.88 27.77
CA GLU A 526 9.32 -20.30 28.99
C GLU A 526 9.55 -19.30 30.14
N PRO A 527 8.51 -18.59 30.64
CA PRO A 527 8.66 -17.65 31.75
C PRO A 527 9.15 -18.33 33.04
N GLY A 528 10.08 -17.68 33.74
CA GLY A 528 10.72 -18.21 34.96
C GLY A 528 11.87 -19.19 34.72
N LYS A 529 12.06 -19.70 33.48
CA LYS A 529 13.17 -20.61 33.13
C LYS A 529 14.07 -20.07 32.03
N GLU A 530 13.50 -19.44 31.01
CA GLU A 530 14.20 -18.95 29.83
C GLU A 530 14.10 -17.42 29.68
N THR A 531 13.12 -16.82 30.34
CA THR A 531 12.93 -15.37 30.43
C THR A 531 12.29 -15.01 31.78
N VAL A 532 12.30 -13.74 32.14
CA VAL A 532 11.60 -13.24 33.34
C VAL A 532 10.62 -12.18 32.92
N CYS A 533 9.38 -12.31 33.38
CA CYS A 533 8.34 -11.34 33.11
C CYS A 533 7.66 -10.81 34.38
N TYR A 534 7.09 -9.61 34.27
CA TYR A 534 6.17 -9.04 35.23
C TYR A 534 4.76 -8.97 34.61
N HIS A 535 3.73 -9.11 35.43
CA HIS A 535 2.33 -8.93 35.03
C HIS A 535 1.85 -7.53 35.39
N HIS A 536 2.34 -7.00 36.50
CA HIS A 536 2.00 -5.68 37.00
C HIS A 536 3.25 -4.83 37.25
N PRO A 537 3.22 -3.51 36.96
CA PRO A 537 4.36 -2.64 37.20
C PRO A 537 4.91 -2.70 38.63
N GLU A 538 4.07 -2.98 39.61
CA GLU A 538 4.40 -3.07 41.02
C GLU A 538 5.37 -4.23 41.35
N GLU A 539 5.49 -5.24 40.48
CA GLU A 539 6.45 -6.34 40.62
C GLU A 539 7.87 -5.98 40.17
N ILE A 540 8.01 -4.94 39.33
CA ILE A 540 9.27 -4.55 38.69
C ILE A 540 10.39 -4.34 39.72
N PRO A 541 10.21 -3.60 40.84
CA PRO A 541 11.29 -3.36 41.78
C PRO A 541 11.78 -4.64 42.46
N GLY A 542 10.86 -5.56 42.78
CA GLY A 542 11.19 -6.84 43.41
C GLY A 542 12.01 -7.73 42.49
N LEU A 543 11.55 -7.88 41.24
CA LEU A 543 12.22 -8.69 40.21
C LEU A 543 13.60 -8.12 39.86
N ALA A 544 13.69 -6.80 39.63
CA ALA A 544 14.96 -6.14 39.32
C ALA A 544 15.98 -6.34 40.45
N ARG A 545 15.59 -6.11 41.71
CA ARG A 545 16.45 -6.34 42.88
C ARG A 545 16.90 -7.79 42.97
N PHE A 546 15.96 -8.72 42.89
CA PHE A 546 16.26 -10.15 43.00
C PHE A 546 17.33 -10.60 42.03
N TYR A 547 17.21 -10.21 40.75
CA TYR A 547 18.15 -10.63 39.70
C TYR A 547 19.42 -9.79 39.67
N LEU A 548 19.44 -8.56 40.19
CA LEU A 548 20.68 -7.81 40.43
C LEU A 548 21.54 -8.50 41.49
N ASP A 549 20.91 -8.91 42.61
CA ASP A 549 21.59 -9.53 43.76
C ASP A 549 22.01 -10.99 43.50
N ARG A 550 21.47 -11.64 42.46
CA ARG A 550 21.69 -13.07 42.15
C ARG A 550 22.24 -13.28 40.73
N PRO A 551 23.53 -12.97 40.47
CA PRO A 551 24.12 -13.11 39.15
C PRO A 551 24.07 -14.56 38.60
N GLU A 552 24.17 -15.57 39.45
CA GLU A 552 24.08 -16.97 39.00
C GLU A 552 22.66 -17.39 38.59
N ALA A 553 21.63 -16.90 39.29
CA ALA A 553 20.24 -17.12 38.88
C ALA A 553 19.98 -16.43 37.52
N ARG A 554 20.50 -15.21 37.37
CA ARG A 554 20.43 -14.45 36.13
C ARG A 554 21.12 -15.16 34.97
N ARG A 555 22.34 -15.67 35.17
CA ARG A 555 23.12 -16.40 34.16
C ARG A 555 22.36 -17.62 33.64
N ARG A 556 21.75 -18.41 34.52
CA ARG A 556 20.95 -19.60 34.11
C ARG A 556 19.78 -19.26 33.18
N ILE A 557 19.06 -18.16 33.45
CA ILE A 557 17.98 -17.69 32.58
C ILE A 557 18.54 -17.31 31.21
N VAL A 558 19.62 -16.51 31.17
CA VAL A 558 20.26 -16.05 29.93
C VAL A 558 20.71 -17.21 29.07
N GLU A 559 21.40 -18.19 29.64
CA GLU A 559 21.91 -19.35 28.91
C GLU A 559 20.78 -20.17 28.27
N ARG A 560 19.71 -20.43 29.04
CA ARG A 560 18.55 -21.19 28.55
C ARG A 560 17.78 -20.42 27.48
N GLY A 561 17.48 -19.14 27.74
CA GLY A 561 16.77 -18.28 26.80
C GLY A 561 17.53 -18.10 25.49
N ARG A 562 18.85 -17.85 25.57
CA ARG A 562 19.71 -17.76 24.39
C ARG A 562 19.73 -19.07 23.60
N ALA A 563 19.83 -20.22 24.28
CA ALA A 563 19.81 -21.51 23.62
C ALA A 563 18.49 -21.74 22.85
N ARG A 564 17.34 -21.40 23.45
CA ARG A 564 16.03 -21.45 22.79
C ARG A 564 15.94 -20.50 21.60
N ILE A 565 16.32 -19.23 21.77
CA ILE A 565 16.31 -18.24 20.68
C ILE A 565 17.16 -18.69 19.48
N LEU A 566 18.39 -19.13 19.71
CA LEU A 566 19.28 -19.53 18.61
C LEU A 566 18.82 -20.81 17.90
N ARG A 567 18.17 -21.71 18.64
CA ARG A 567 17.64 -22.97 18.11
C ARG A 567 16.37 -22.78 17.29
N GLU A 568 15.54 -21.78 17.59
CA GLU A 568 14.15 -21.74 17.08
C GLU A 568 13.67 -20.38 16.58
N HIS A 569 14.35 -19.28 16.90
CA HIS A 569 13.82 -17.92 16.72
C HIS A 569 14.80 -16.97 16.02
N THR A 570 15.45 -17.47 14.96
CA THR A 570 16.29 -16.65 14.06
C THR A 570 15.57 -16.33 12.76
N TYR A 571 15.98 -15.28 12.05
CA TYR A 571 15.38 -14.94 10.76
C TYR A 571 15.46 -16.08 9.74
N ARG A 572 16.51 -16.92 9.82
CA ARG A 572 16.59 -18.15 9.03
C ARG A 572 15.39 -19.07 9.27
N HIS A 573 14.99 -19.29 10.52
CA HIS A 573 13.81 -20.08 10.85
C HIS A 573 12.53 -19.43 10.32
N ARG A 574 12.38 -18.10 10.45
CA ARG A 574 11.20 -17.37 9.94
C ARG A 574 11.05 -17.45 8.44
N ILE A 575 12.14 -17.26 7.69
CA ILE A 575 12.11 -17.39 6.24
C ILE A 575 11.82 -18.83 5.83
N GLN A 576 12.40 -19.82 6.51
CA GLN A 576 12.11 -21.23 6.24
C GLN A 576 10.62 -21.59 6.48
N GLU A 577 10.06 -21.14 7.59
CA GLU A 577 8.64 -21.32 7.95
C GLU A 577 7.73 -20.64 6.93
N MET A 578 8.02 -19.37 6.61
CA MET A 578 7.31 -18.59 5.61
C MET A 578 7.29 -19.30 4.25
N LEU A 579 8.45 -19.71 3.73
CA LEU A 579 8.54 -20.41 2.45
C LEU A 579 7.82 -21.76 2.47
N ALA A 580 7.85 -22.48 3.60
CA ALA A 580 7.10 -23.73 3.76
C ALA A 580 5.59 -23.49 3.71
N VAL A 581 5.09 -22.41 4.30
CA VAL A 581 3.68 -21.99 4.20
C VAL A 581 3.33 -21.65 2.75
N LEU A 582 4.14 -20.84 2.07
CA LEU A 582 3.87 -20.44 0.68
C LEU A 582 3.78 -21.65 -0.25
N ARG A 583 4.73 -22.59 -0.16
CA ARG A 583 4.77 -23.81 -0.99
C ARG A 583 3.58 -24.75 -0.79
N ARG A 584 2.86 -24.64 0.32
CA ARG A 584 1.65 -25.45 0.60
C ARG A 584 0.37 -24.80 0.11
N ASN A 585 0.34 -23.47 0.02
CA ASN A 585 -0.90 -22.70 -0.18
C ASN A 585 -0.98 -22.01 -1.55
N ILE A 586 0.14 -21.94 -2.29
CA ILE A 586 0.27 -21.34 -3.64
C ILE A 586 0.87 -22.39 -4.57
#